data_AF-A0A1Q3HW11-F1
#
_entry.id   AF-A0A1Q3HW11-F1
#
_cell.length_a   1.000
_cell.length_b   1.000
_cell.length_c   1.000
_cell.angle_alpha   90.00
_cell.angle_beta   90.00
_cell.angle_gamma   90.00
#
_symmetry.space_group_name_H-M   'P 1'
#
loop_
_entity.id
_entity.type
_entity.pdbx_description
1 polymer ?
#
loop_
_entity_poly.entity_id
_entity_poly.type
_entity_poly.pdbx_seq_one_letter_code
_entity_poly.pdbx_strand_id
1 'polypeptide(L)'
;MVPFRPAIALVLSSALLGIGCVGPTQEGRMRPESPNSVQNELGYTDVIRYGQEYAATSGYDVLEITEAVETRPNYWRIRFGLAPRGSGRVLDVEFDEAQRKVIGATEVAGAAGRGPLGP
;
A
#
# COMPACT_ATOMS: atom_id res chain seq x y z
N MET A 1 49.91 -48.53 27.97
CA MET A 1 51.27 -47.96 28.18
C MET A 1 51.54 -46.97 27.07
N VAL A 2 51.77 -45.71 27.45
CA VAL A 2 52.22 -44.60 26.56
C VAL A 2 53.70 -44.86 26.20
N PRO A 3 54.22 -44.40 25.04
CA PRO A 3 54.85 -43.06 25.01
C PRO A 3 54.63 -42.38 23.63
N PHE A 4 54.62 -41.06 23.47
CA PHE A 4 55.81 -40.20 23.43
C PHE A 4 55.30 -38.75 23.23
N ARG A 5 55.84 -37.82 24.00
CA ARG A 5 55.98 -36.41 23.60
C ARG A 5 57.48 -36.15 23.49
N PRO A 6 57.94 -35.37 22.50
CA PRO A 6 58.47 -34.07 22.90
C PRO A 6 58.21 -32.93 21.91
N ALA A 7 58.41 -31.74 22.47
CA ALA A 7 58.25 -30.39 21.94
C ALA A 7 58.99 -30.09 20.63
N ILE A 8 58.37 -29.26 19.79
CA ILE A 8 59.08 -28.28 18.94
C ILE A 8 58.36 -26.93 19.11
N ALA A 9 59.15 -25.97 19.58
CA ALA A 9 58.83 -24.55 19.69
C ALA A 9 59.05 -23.83 18.34
N LEU A 10 58.76 -22.52 18.33
CA LEU A 10 58.92 -21.49 17.28
C LEU A 10 57.65 -21.19 16.45
N VAL A 11 57.27 -19.94 16.17
CA VAL A 11 57.71 -18.59 16.57
C VAL A 11 56.67 -17.61 15.99
N LEU A 12 56.49 -16.46 16.66
CA LEU A 12 55.93 -15.16 16.24
C LEU A 12 54.90 -15.10 15.08
N SER A 13 53.77 -14.44 15.37
CA SER A 13 53.16 -13.50 14.42
C SER A 13 52.41 -12.40 15.17
N SER A 14 53.11 -11.29 15.38
CA SER A 14 52.54 -9.99 15.73
C SER A 14 51.82 -9.43 14.50
N ALA A 15 50.51 -9.15 14.59
CA ALA A 15 49.83 -8.35 13.58
C ALA A 15 48.58 -7.63 14.14
N LEU A 16 48.77 -6.31 14.39
CA LEU A 16 47.85 -5.21 14.07
C LEU A 16 46.51 -5.11 14.84
N LEU A 17 46.57 -4.43 16.00
CA LEU A 17 45.46 -3.64 16.52
C LEU A 17 45.39 -2.32 15.72
N GLY A 18 44.43 -2.22 14.83
CA GLY A 18 44.18 -0.99 14.08
C GLY A 18 42.80 -1.00 13.45
N ILE A 19 41.76 -0.77 14.26
CA ILE A 19 40.43 -0.38 13.74
C ILE A 19 39.91 0.76 14.60
N GLY A 20 40.39 1.97 14.31
CA GLY A 20 39.66 3.20 14.59
C GLY A 20 38.98 3.65 13.30
N CYS A 21 37.79 3.13 13.00
CA CYS A 21 36.91 3.74 12.01
C CYS A 21 35.80 4.48 12.78
N VAL A 22 35.99 5.80 12.91
CA VAL A 22 34.90 6.75 13.11
C VAL A 22 33.86 6.44 12.04
N GLY A 23 32.72 5.89 12.47
CA GLY A 23 31.58 5.69 11.59
C GLY A 23 31.11 7.05 11.08
N PRO A 24 30.88 7.22 9.77
CA PRO A 24 30.34 8.46 9.26
C PRO A 24 28.96 8.67 9.90
N THR A 25 28.80 9.82 10.55
CA THR A 25 27.51 10.39 10.93
C THR A 25 26.54 10.18 9.76
N GLN A 26 25.49 9.40 10.00
CA GLN A 26 24.34 9.32 9.09
C GLN A 26 23.67 10.71 9.14
N GLU A 27 24.20 11.65 8.37
CA GLU A 27 23.35 12.69 7.80
C GLU A 27 22.24 11.95 7.09
N GLY A 28 21.03 12.02 7.65
CA GLY A 28 19.84 11.43 7.08
C GLY A 28 19.69 11.98 5.69
N ARG A 29 20.19 11.24 4.69
CA ARG A 29 19.91 11.52 3.28
C ARG A 29 18.40 11.56 3.20
N MET A 30 17.86 12.74 2.92
CA MET A 30 16.49 12.90 2.49
C MET A 30 16.35 12.02 1.25
N ARG A 31 15.82 10.81 1.43
CA ARG A 31 15.53 9.91 0.32
C ARG A 31 14.43 10.64 -0.46
N PRO A 32 14.67 11.09 -1.70
CA PRO A 32 13.60 11.65 -2.50
C PRO A 32 12.50 10.59 -2.52
N GLU A 33 11.29 11.03 -2.19
CA GLU A 33 10.09 10.21 -2.37
C GLU A 33 10.17 9.57 -3.76
N SER A 34 10.03 8.24 -3.79
CA SER A 34 10.13 7.51 -5.05
C SER A 34 9.11 8.09 -6.03
N PRO A 35 9.48 8.48 -7.26
CA PRO A 35 8.57 9.13 -8.22
C PRO A 35 7.25 8.38 -8.45
N ASN A 36 7.23 7.08 -8.16
CA ASN A 36 6.05 6.23 -8.19
C ASN A 36 4.98 6.63 -7.15
N SER A 37 5.33 7.17 -5.97
CA SER A 37 4.34 7.53 -4.95
C SER A 37 3.48 8.72 -5.37
N VAL A 38 4.10 9.77 -5.92
CA VAL A 38 3.38 10.95 -6.41
C VAL A 38 2.52 10.60 -7.61
N GLN A 39 3.05 9.81 -8.55
CA GLN A 39 2.27 9.36 -9.71
C GLN A 39 1.10 8.48 -9.30
N ASN A 40 1.29 7.60 -8.31
CA ASN A 40 0.21 6.76 -7.77
C ASN A 40 -0.84 7.57 -7.00
N GLU A 41 -0.43 8.63 -6.30
CA GLU A 41 -1.34 9.55 -5.61
C GLU A 41 -2.16 10.40 -6.61
N LEU A 42 -1.53 10.85 -7.70
CA LEU A 42 -2.22 11.53 -8.80
C LEU A 42 -3.21 10.60 -9.51
N GLY A 43 -2.81 9.34 -9.78
CA GLY A 43 -3.69 8.32 -10.33
C GLY A 43 -4.90 8.05 -9.43
N TYR A 44 -4.65 7.84 -8.13
CA TYR A 44 -5.71 7.70 -7.12
C TYR A 44 -6.68 8.89 -7.11
N THR A 45 -6.17 10.12 -7.16
CA THR A 45 -7.00 11.33 -7.14
C THR A 45 -7.88 11.44 -8.39
N ASP A 46 -7.31 11.14 -9.56
CA ASP A 46 -8.05 11.13 -10.82
C ASP A 46 -9.15 10.07 -10.81
N VAL A 47 -8.83 8.84 -10.36
CA VAL A 47 -9.76 7.72 -10.24
C VAL A 47 -10.97 8.10 -9.38
N ILE A 48 -10.73 8.70 -8.21
CA ILE A 48 -11.80 9.18 -7.32
C ILE A 48 -12.66 10.24 -8.00
N ARG A 49 -12.03 11.26 -8.60
CA ARG A 49 -12.76 12.35 -9.25
C ARG A 49 -13.65 11.82 -10.37
N TYR A 50 -13.13 10.99 -11.26
CA TYR A 50 -13.91 10.41 -12.36
C TYR A 50 -15.03 9.49 -11.85
N GLY A 51 -14.79 8.72 -10.79
CA GLY A 51 -15.82 7.90 -10.17
C GLY A 51 -16.97 8.75 -9.58
N GLN A 52 -16.65 9.87 -8.93
CA GLN A 52 -17.64 10.79 -8.39
C GLN A 52 -18.44 11.50 -9.50
N GLU A 53 -17.77 11.98 -10.54
CA GLU A 53 -18.41 12.58 -11.71
C GLU A 53 -19.37 11.59 -12.39
N TYR A 54 -18.95 10.33 -12.56
CA TYR A 54 -19.81 9.28 -13.08
C TYR A 54 -21.04 9.05 -12.19
N ALA A 55 -20.85 8.95 -10.88
CA ALA A 55 -21.96 8.73 -9.95
C ALA A 55 -22.98 9.89 -10.01
N ALA A 56 -22.51 11.13 -9.99
CA ALA A 56 -23.35 12.32 -10.08
C ALA A 56 -24.12 12.40 -11.41
N THR A 57 -23.44 12.14 -12.54
CA THR A 57 -24.08 12.15 -13.87
C THR A 57 -25.06 10.99 -14.06
N SER A 58 -24.88 9.90 -13.32
CA SER A 58 -25.80 8.75 -13.29
C SER A 58 -26.96 8.91 -12.31
N GLY A 59 -27.05 10.05 -11.61
CA GLY A 59 -28.15 10.37 -10.68
C GLY A 59 -27.97 9.82 -9.26
N TYR A 60 -26.76 9.39 -8.91
CA TYR A 60 -26.44 8.95 -7.55
C TYR A 60 -25.94 10.11 -6.69
N ASP A 61 -26.51 10.25 -5.49
CA ASP A 61 -25.99 11.13 -4.45
C ASP A 61 -24.93 10.39 -3.62
N VAL A 62 -23.66 10.69 -3.91
CA VAL A 62 -22.50 10.14 -3.19
C VAL A 62 -22.29 10.93 -1.90
N LEU A 63 -22.23 10.22 -0.77
CA LEU A 63 -21.97 10.82 0.54
C LEU A 63 -20.50 10.74 0.96
N GLU A 64 -19.88 9.59 0.70
CA GLU A 64 -18.51 9.31 1.10
C GLU A 64 -17.88 8.22 0.23
N ILE A 65 -16.56 8.19 0.20
CA ILE A 65 -15.78 7.09 -0.39
C ILE A 65 -15.54 6.08 0.72
N THR A 66 -16.08 4.88 0.57
CA THR A 66 -15.91 3.79 1.55
C THR A 66 -14.64 3.00 1.29
N GLU A 67 -14.31 2.77 0.02
CA GLU A 67 -13.13 2.00 -0.40
C GLU A 67 -12.69 2.49 -1.78
N ALA A 68 -11.38 2.51 -2.03
CA ALA A 68 -10.83 2.69 -3.35
C ALA A 68 -9.54 1.87 -3.43
N VAL A 69 -9.56 0.80 -4.21
CA VAL A 69 -8.47 -0.17 -4.28
C VAL A 69 -8.13 -0.47 -5.73
N GLU A 70 -6.84 -0.52 -6.02
CA GLU A 70 -6.35 -1.05 -7.27
C GLU A 70 -6.46 -2.58 -7.21
N THR A 71 -7.32 -3.15 -8.07
CA THR A 71 -7.54 -4.60 -8.11
C THR A 71 -6.52 -5.30 -9.01
N ARG A 72 -6.05 -4.61 -10.05
CA ARG A 72 -5.01 -5.02 -11.01
C ARG A 72 -4.36 -3.75 -11.58
N PRO A 73 -3.18 -3.85 -12.23
CA PRO A 73 -2.53 -2.69 -12.84
C PRO A 73 -3.49 -1.83 -13.68
N ASN A 74 -3.69 -0.57 -13.29
CA ASN A 74 -4.60 0.41 -13.91
C ASN A 74 -6.11 0.13 -13.75
N TYR A 75 -6.51 -0.91 -13.03
CA TYR A 75 -7.92 -1.25 -12.80
C TYR A 75 -8.29 -1.03 -11.34
N TRP A 76 -9.16 -0.05 -11.13
CA TRP A 76 -9.59 0.40 -9.82
C TRP A 76 -11.01 -0.04 -9.54
N ARG A 77 -11.26 -0.43 -8.29
CA ARG A 77 -12.59 -0.64 -7.74
C ARG A 77 -12.84 0.38 -6.63
N ILE A 78 -13.87 1.19 -6.81
CA ILE A 78 -14.24 2.28 -5.92
C ILE A 78 -15.62 1.99 -5.36
N ARG A 79 -15.79 2.12 -4.05
CA ARG A 79 -17.06 1.95 -3.36
C ARG A 79 -17.49 3.27 -2.76
N PHE A 80 -18.63 3.79 -3.21
CA PHE A 80 -19.21 5.02 -2.74
C PHE A 80 -20.42 4.73 -1.85
N GLY A 81 -20.44 5.28 -0.64
CA GLY A 81 -21.64 5.29 0.20
C GLY A 81 -22.70 6.22 -0.41
N LEU A 82 -23.93 5.72 -0.57
CA LEU A 82 -25.02 6.47 -1.20
C LEU A 82 -25.98 7.06 -0.17
N ALA A 83 -26.61 8.18 -0.55
CA ALA A 83 -27.70 8.77 0.20
C ALA A 83 -28.97 7.89 0.20
N PRO A 84 -29.84 8.00 1.22
CA PRO A 84 -29.62 8.72 2.47
C PRO A 84 -28.55 8.02 3.33
N ARG A 85 -27.86 8.80 4.17
CA ARG A 85 -26.82 8.26 5.07
C ARG A 85 -27.43 7.18 5.95
N GLY A 86 -26.75 6.04 6.07
CA GLY A 86 -27.26 4.90 6.84
C GLY A 86 -28.26 4.02 6.08
N SER A 87 -28.56 4.31 4.80
CA SER A 87 -29.34 3.40 3.94
C SER A 87 -28.66 2.04 3.71
N GLY A 88 -27.36 1.97 3.99
CA GLY A 88 -26.53 0.82 3.68
C GLY A 88 -26.34 0.62 2.18
N ARG A 89 -26.73 1.56 1.31
CA ARG A 89 -26.54 1.43 -0.14
C ARG A 89 -25.15 1.90 -0.53
N VAL A 90 -24.52 1.14 -1.41
CA VAL A 90 -23.16 1.41 -1.88
C VAL A 90 -23.14 1.26 -3.40
N LEU A 91 -22.50 2.20 -4.08
CA LEU A 91 -22.19 2.07 -5.51
C LEU A 91 -20.78 1.52 -5.66
N ASP A 92 -20.67 0.34 -6.26
CA ASP A 92 -19.40 -0.24 -6.68
C ASP A 92 -19.11 0.21 -8.12
N VAL A 93 -17.97 0.88 -8.33
CA VAL A 93 -17.55 1.44 -9.61
C VAL A 93 -16.21 0.83 -10.00
N GLU A 94 -16.18 0.23 -11.18
CA GLU A 94 -14.97 -0.28 -11.81
C GLU A 94 -14.45 0.75 -12.81
N PHE A 95 -13.20 1.18 -12.63
CA PHE A 95 -12.57 2.22 -13.42
C PHE A 95 -11.27 1.71 -14.04
N ASP A 96 -11.14 1.92 -15.35
CA ASP A 96 -9.91 1.69 -16.12
C ASP A 96 -9.15 3.02 -16.21
N GLU A 97 -8.04 3.12 -15.50
CA GLU A 97 -7.18 4.30 -15.43
C GLU A 97 -6.42 4.54 -16.74
N ALA A 98 -6.01 3.47 -17.43
CA ALA A 98 -5.30 3.59 -18.70
C ALA A 98 -6.21 4.20 -19.79
N GLN A 99 -7.50 3.83 -19.77
CA GLN A 99 -8.52 4.38 -20.66
C GLN A 99 -9.23 5.62 -20.10
N ARG A 100 -8.99 5.97 -18.83
CA ARG A 100 -9.67 7.03 -18.07
C ARG A 100 -11.20 6.92 -18.15
N LYS A 101 -11.72 5.71 -17.92
CA LYS A 101 -13.14 5.42 -18.16
C LYS A 101 -13.72 4.45 -17.12
N VAL A 102 -14.96 4.70 -16.71
CA VAL A 102 -15.77 3.73 -15.96
C VAL A 102 -16.20 2.59 -16.89
N ILE A 103 -15.83 1.36 -16.52
CA ILE A 103 -16.10 0.14 -17.28
C ILE A 103 -17.25 -0.68 -16.69
N GLY A 104 -17.58 -0.46 -15.42
CA GLY A 104 -18.65 -1.15 -14.71
C GLY A 104 -19.16 -0.32 -13.54
N ALA A 105 -20.45 -0.43 -13.24
CA ALA A 105 -21.05 0.15 -12.06
C ALA A 105 -22.20 -0.72 -11.58
N THR A 106 -22.23 -1.02 -10.28
CA THR A 106 -23.26 -1.84 -9.67
C THR A 106 -23.65 -1.27 -8.31
N GLU A 107 -24.94 -0.98 -8.12
CA GLU A 107 -25.45 -0.68 -6.79
C GLU A 107 -25.58 -1.98 -5.98
N VAL A 108 -24.93 -2.02 -4.83
CA VAL A 108 -24.93 -3.16 -3.91
C VAL A 108 -25.47 -2.72 -2.56
N ALA A 109 -26.16 -3.63 -1.87
CA ALA A 109 -26.38 -3.48 -0.45
C ALA A 109 -25.02 -3.57 0.25
N GLY A 110 -24.54 -2.45 0.78
CA GLY A 110 -23.44 -2.39 1.72
C GLY A 110 -23.76 -3.28 2.90
N ALA A 111 -22.81 -4.12 3.27
CA ALA A 111 -22.86 -4.87 4.50
C ALA A 111 -22.78 -3.89 5.69
N ALA A 112 -23.89 -3.24 6.01
CA ALA A 112 -24.12 -2.80 7.38
C ALA A 112 -23.91 -4.05 8.24
N GLY A 113 -22.96 -3.98 9.17
CA GLY A 113 -22.32 -5.12 9.80
C GLY A 113 -23.26 -6.30 10.02
N ARG A 114 -22.77 -7.50 9.67
CA ARG A 114 -23.28 -8.75 10.20
C ARG A 114 -23.10 -8.74 11.73
N GLY A 115 -23.92 -8.01 12.46
CA GLY A 115 -24.24 -8.34 13.83
C GLY A 115 -24.98 -9.68 13.78
N PRO A 116 -24.61 -10.67 14.60
CA PRO A 116 -25.41 -11.89 14.67
C PRO A 116 -26.79 -11.50 15.21
N LEU A 117 -27.79 -11.53 14.33
CA LEU A 117 -29.17 -11.76 14.75
C LEU A 117 -29.23 -13.24 15.15
N GLY A 118 -29.07 -13.48 16.44
CA GLY A 118 -29.33 -14.76 17.09
C GLY A 118 -30.27 -14.52 18.28
N PRO A 119 -31.18 -15.48 18.55
CA PRO A 119 -32.50 -15.27 19.16
C PRO A 119 -32.50 -14.70 20.58
#